data_AF-A0A7S1G1G3-F1
#
_entry.id   AF-A0A7S1G1G3-F1
#
_cell.length_a   1.000
_cell.length_b   1.000
_cell.length_c   1.000
_cell.angle_alpha   90.00
_cell.angle_beta   90.00
_cell.angle_gamma   90.00
#
_symmetry.space_group_name_H-M   'P 1'
#
loop_
_entity.id
_entity.type
_entity.pdbx_description
1 polymer ?
#
loop_
_entity_poly.entity_id
_entity_poly.type
_entity_poly.pdbx_seq_one_letter_code
_entity_poly.pdbx_strand_id
1 'polypeptide(L)'
;MTRLTKVQVFLEEMSRDNAHGGFLGTLDWFGSVLNPWQHPPGRFQSWMTHFFLVLEYCDSTIWILERMNVPDDGGVAYCKADCWARERVESGHGTLIWEGEKDNQEVKDFIQGQQQFSYNGISKNCQHFAYDFFQYCLHDNRAMGKFEHFTETCQALYRQSGGGHGRKD
;
A
#
# COMPACT_ATOMS: atom_id res chain seq x y z
N MET A 1 19.98 -19.81 3.16
CA MET A 1 19.71 -18.39 2.89
C MET A 1 18.21 -18.22 2.83
N THR A 2 17.66 -17.30 3.62
CA THR A 2 16.22 -16.98 3.58
C THR A 2 15.95 -16.20 2.30
N ARG A 3 15.02 -16.65 1.45
CA ARG A 3 14.61 -15.98 0.20
C ARG A 3 13.17 -15.54 0.29
N LEU A 4 12.87 -14.36 -0.22
CA LEU A 4 11.51 -13.85 -0.35
C LEU A 4 10.86 -14.55 -1.55
N THR A 5 9.69 -15.17 -1.32
CA THR A 5 9.01 -15.98 -2.34
C THR A 5 7.72 -15.35 -2.84
N LYS A 6 7.08 -14.51 -2.02
CA LYS A 6 5.82 -13.85 -2.38
C LYS A 6 5.68 -12.51 -1.69
N VAL A 7 5.09 -11.55 -2.41
CA VAL A 7 4.78 -10.21 -1.90
C VAL A 7 3.36 -9.86 -2.29
N GLN A 8 2.60 -9.34 -1.34
CA GLN A 8 1.23 -8.92 -1.55
C GLN A 8 1.03 -7.49 -1.07
N VAL A 9 0.33 -6.67 -1.86
CA VAL A 9 -0.09 -5.33 -1.45
C VAL A 9 -1.45 -5.44 -0.77
N PHE A 10 -1.53 -5.08 0.50
CA PHE A 10 -2.77 -4.97 1.25
C PHE A 10 -3.21 -3.52 1.37
N LEU A 11 -4.53 -3.32 1.32
CA LEU A 11 -5.17 -2.01 1.42
C LEU A 11 -6.10 -1.99 2.61
N GLU A 12 -6.02 -0.89 3.37
CA GLU A 12 -6.95 -0.60 4.46
C GLU A 12 -7.57 0.77 4.24
N GLU A 13 -8.89 0.84 4.38
CA GLU A 13 -9.57 2.13 4.48
C GLU A 13 -9.23 2.75 5.83
N MET A 14 -8.61 3.93 5.82
CA MET A 14 -8.49 4.72 7.06
C MET A 14 -9.90 5.11 7.50
N SER A 15 -10.24 4.85 8.78
CA SER A 15 -11.61 5.04 9.27
C SER A 15 -12.07 6.47 9.00
N ARG A 16 -13.19 6.60 8.28
CA ARG A 16 -13.87 7.87 8.07
C ARG A 16 -14.45 8.35 9.40
N ASP A 17 -13.78 9.27 10.07
CA ASP A 17 -14.53 10.19 10.92
C ASP A 17 -15.51 10.95 10.01
N ASN A 18 -16.81 10.85 10.29
CA ASN A 18 -17.91 11.26 9.41
C ASN A 18 -17.80 12.70 8.83
N ALA A 19 -17.04 13.59 9.49
CA ALA A 19 -16.77 14.94 9.01
C ALA A 19 -15.79 14.99 7.81
N HIS A 20 -14.77 14.13 7.79
CA HIS A 20 -13.76 14.12 6.72
C HIS A 20 -14.30 13.48 5.44
N GLY A 21 -15.20 12.49 5.55
CA GLY A 21 -15.85 11.88 4.38
C GLY A 21 -16.69 12.87 3.56
N GLY A 22 -17.43 13.76 4.22
CA GLY A 22 -18.23 14.81 3.56
C GLY A 22 -17.38 15.92 2.94
N PHE A 23 -16.34 16.37 3.64
CA PHE A 23 -15.41 17.37 3.12
C PHE A 23 -14.61 16.87 1.91
N LEU A 24 -14.15 15.62 1.95
CA LEU A 24 -13.35 15.04 0.87
C LEU A 24 -14.19 14.67 -0.35
N GLY A 25 -15.43 14.20 -0.16
CA GLY A 25 -16.39 14.07 -1.27
C GLY A 25 -16.69 15.41 -1.94
N THR A 26 -16.69 16.49 -1.16
CA THR A 26 -16.84 17.85 -1.69
C THR A 26 -15.59 18.29 -2.47
N LEU A 27 -14.37 17.98 -2.01
CA LEU A 27 -13.14 18.27 -2.75
C LEU A 27 -12.98 17.43 -4.03
N ASP A 28 -13.35 16.15 -4.01
CA ASP A 28 -13.43 15.31 -5.22
C ASP A 28 -14.43 15.91 -6.22
N TRP A 29 -15.60 16.39 -5.75
CA TRP A 29 -16.58 17.07 -6.58
C TRP A 29 -16.04 18.37 -7.20
N PHE A 30 -15.42 19.25 -6.40
CA PHE A 30 -14.81 20.49 -6.92
C PHE A 30 -13.68 20.21 -7.90
N GLY A 31 -12.83 19.21 -7.65
CA GLY A 31 -11.76 18.79 -8.55
C GLY A 31 -12.29 18.30 -9.90
N SER A 32 -13.35 17.48 -9.89
CA SER A 32 -14.01 17.01 -11.10
C SER A 32 -14.78 18.11 -11.85
N VAL A 33 -15.29 19.14 -11.15
CA VAL A 33 -15.94 20.30 -11.79
C VAL A 33 -14.91 21.22 -12.46
N LEU A 34 -13.76 21.46 -11.83
CA LEU A 34 -12.73 22.38 -12.33
C LEU A 34 -11.84 21.77 -13.43
N ASN A 35 -11.68 20.44 -13.46
CA ASN A 35 -10.88 19.77 -14.47
C ASN A 35 -11.49 18.40 -14.86
N PRO A 36 -12.65 18.40 -15.56
CA PRO A 36 -13.46 17.21 -15.80
C PRO A 36 -12.77 16.13 -16.67
N TRP A 37 -11.72 16.50 -17.41
CA TRP A 37 -11.02 15.60 -18.32
C TRP A 37 -9.77 14.93 -17.71
N GLN A 38 -9.32 15.37 -16.52
CA GLN A 38 -8.11 14.84 -15.86
C GLN A 38 -8.32 14.45 -14.38
N HIS A 39 -9.52 14.63 -13.82
CA HIS A 39 -9.87 14.19 -12.47
C HIS A 39 -10.84 13.01 -12.51
N PRO A 40 -10.34 11.75 -12.51
CA PRO A 40 -11.20 10.60 -12.32
C PRO A 40 -11.90 10.71 -10.94
N PRO A 41 -13.20 10.40 -10.85
CA PRO A 41 -13.95 10.49 -9.60
C PRO A 41 -13.35 9.53 -8.54
N GLY A 42 -13.15 10.03 -7.31
CA GLY A 42 -12.65 9.27 -6.17
C GLY A 42 -11.13 9.31 -5.96
N ARG A 43 -10.42 10.28 -6.57
CA ARG A 43 -8.96 10.45 -6.44
C ARG A 43 -8.55 10.83 -5.01
N PHE A 44 -9.36 11.60 -4.29
CA PHE A 44 -9.11 11.88 -2.86
C PHE A 44 -9.55 10.73 -1.96
N GLN A 45 -10.58 9.95 -2.31
CA GLN A 45 -10.88 8.69 -1.61
C GLN A 45 -9.75 7.66 -1.74
N SER A 46 -9.09 7.63 -2.90
CA SER A 46 -7.85 6.86 -3.13
C SER A 46 -6.69 7.29 -2.21
N TRP A 47 -6.65 8.56 -1.80
CA TRP A 47 -5.65 9.05 -0.86
C TRP A 47 -5.88 8.56 0.58
N MET A 48 -7.09 8.09 0.91
CA MET A 48 -7.45 7.56 2.23
C MET A 48 -7.24 6.04 2.40
N THR A 49 -6.73 5.35 1.39
CA THR A 49 -6.34 3.95 1.52
C THR A 49 -4.87 3.84 1.93
N HIS A 50 -4.63 3.21 3.09
CA HIS A 50 -3.30 2.88 3.57
C HIS A 50 -2.80 1.60 2.91
N PHE A 51 -1.54 1.60 2.47
CA PHE A 51 -0.91 0.47 1.79
C PHE A 51 0.12 -0.15 2.71
N PHE A 52 0.10 -1.47 2.84
CA PHE A 52 1.18 -2.23 3.46
C PHE A 52 1.51 -3.46 2.64
N LEU A 53 2.74 -3.93 2.77
CA LEU A 53 3.26 -5.10 2.08
C LEU A 53 3.30 -6.28 3.04
N VAL A 54 2.86 -7.43 2.56
CA VAL A 54 3.01 -8.70 3.24
C VAL A 54 4.03 -9.53 2.47
N LEU A 55 5.15 -9.81 3.13
CA LEU A 55 6.30 -10.52 2.59
C LEU A 55 6.28 -11.94 3.13
N GLU A 56 6.22 -12.93 2.25
CA GLU A 56 6.29 -14.35 2.61
C GLU A 56 7.60 -14.94 2.09
N TYR A 57 8.34 -15.57 2.99
CA TYR A 57 9.64 -16.17 2.73
C TYR A 57 9.54 -17.68 2.54
N CYS A 58 10.59 -18.28 1.97
CA CYS A 58 10.66 -19.72 1.69
C CYS A 58 10.54 -20.63 2.93
N ASP A 59 10.79 -20.09 4.13
CA ASP A 59 10.61 -20.77 5.42
C ASP A 59 9.20 -20.56 6.02
N SER A 60 8.26 -20.08 5.20
CA SER A 60 6.89 -19.73 5.57
C SER A 60 6.81 -18.63 6.65
N THR A 61 7.89 -17.89 6.89
CA THR A 61 7.81 -16.70 7.74
C THR A 61 7.15 -15.57 6.97
N ILE A 62 6.27 -14.85 7.68
CA ILE A 62 5.53 -13.71 7.15
C ILE A 62 6.04 -12.46 7.86
N TRP A 63 6.30 -11.42 7.09
CA TRP A 63 6.68 -10.10 7.57
C TRP A 63 5.74 -9.04 7.01
N ILE A 64 5.45 -8.03 7.82
CA ILE A 64 4.74 -6.83 7.40
C ILE A 64 5.76 -5.73 7.20
N LEU A 65 5.62 -5.04 6.08
CA LEU A 65 6.46 -3.93 5.70
C LEU A 65 5.59 -2.75 5.26
N GLU A 66 5.69 -1.62 5.95
CA GLU A 66 4.87 -0.44 5.67
C GLU A 66 5.61 0.85 5.97
N ARG A 67 5.23 1.92 5.28
CA ARG A 67 5.70 3.28 5.60
C ARG A 67 4.63 3.99 6.44
N MET A 68 5.00 4.34 7.66
CA MET A 68 4.11 4.95 8.65
C MET A 68 4.55 6.37 9.00
N ASN A 69 3.60 7.20 9.42
CA ASN A 69 3.88 8.51 9.98
C ASN A 69 4.15 8.38 11.49
N VAL A 70 5.31 7.84 11.84
CA VAL A 70 5.75 7.69 13.24
C VAL A 70 6.87 8.70 13.51
N PRO A 71 6.76 9.52 14.56
CA PRO A 71 7.88 10.32 15.04
C PRO A 71 9.08 9.43 15.37
N ASP A 72 10.27 9.80 14.91
CA ASP A 72 11.57 9.22 15.28
C ASP A 72 11.97 7.84 14.73
N ASP A 73 11.13 7.13 13.96
CA ASP A 73 11.40 5.73 13.56
C ASP A 73 11.78 5.54 12.07
N GLY A 74 12.34 6.56 11.42
CA GLY A 74 12.73 6.51 9.99
C GLY A 74 11.57 6.32 9.01
N GLY A 75 10.33 6.30 9.52
CA GLY A 75 9.09 6.18 8.77
C GLY A 75 8.86 4.84 8.08
N VAL A 76 9.64 3.78 8.36
CA VAL A 76 9.45 2.44 7.77
C VAL A 76 9.38 1.40 8.89
N ALA A 77 8.23 0.74 9.01
CA ALA A 77 8.05 -0.37 9.91
C ALA A 77 8.26 -1.68 9.16
N TYR A 78 9.14 -2.52 9.70
CA TYR A 78 9.44 -3.85 9.18
C TYR A 78 9.45 -4.84 10.33
N CYS A 79 8.39 -5.63 10.47
CA CYS A 79 8.20 -6.52 11.60
C CYS A 79 7.72 -7.91 11.17
N LYS A 80 8.11 -8.93 11.92
CA LYS A 80 7.63 -10.29 11.71
C LYS A 80 6.17 -10.36 12.13
N ALA A 81 5.31 -10.96 11.33
CA ALA A 81 3.90 -11.11 11.65
C ALA A 81 3.74 -12.02 12.89
N ASP A 82 3.21 -11.43 13.96
CA ASP A 82 2.72 -12.14 15.15
C ASP A 82 1.26 -12.60 14.95
N CYS A 83 0.60 -13.07 16.01
CA CYS A 83 -0.77 -13.55 15.93
C CYS A 83 -1.77 -12.48 15.45
N TRP A 84 -1.60 -11.22 15.83
CA TRP A 84 -2.50 -10.14 15.43
C TRP A 84 -2.25 -9.70 13.99
N ALA A 85 -0.97 -9.61 13.61
CA ALA A 85 -0.59 -9.35 12.22
C ALA A 85 -1.09 -10.45 11.27
N ARG A 86 -1.10 -11.72 11.70
CA ARG A 86 -1.64 -12.81 10.89
C ARG A 86 -3.16 -12.71 10.72
N GLU A 87 -3.90 -12.42 11.78
CA GLU A 87 -5.34 -12.17 11.68
C GLU A 87 -5.63 -11.01 10.70
N ARG A 88 -4.83 -9.94 10.74
CA ARG A 88 -4.91 -8.81 9.79
C ARG A 88 -4.67 -9.24 8.34
N VAL A 89 -3.74 -10.18 8.10
CA VAL A 89 -3.46 -10.76 6.78
C VAL A 89 -4.56 -11.73 6.32
N GLU A 90 -5.11 -12.53 7.24
CA GLU A 90 -6.16 -13.52 6.95
C GLU A 90 -7.53 -12.89 6.75
N SER A 91 -7.83 -11.81 7.47
CA SER A 91 -9.06 -11.03 7.34
C SER A 91 -9.00 -9.99 6.22
N GLY A 92 -7.80 -9.56 5.85
CA GLY A 92 -7.57 -8.62 4.75
C GLY A 92 -7.53 -9.29 3.38
N HIS A 93 -7.72 -8.48 2.33
CA HIS A 93 -7.54 -8.94 0.96
C HIS A 93 -6.25 -8.36 0.37
N GLY A 94 -5.27 -9.24 0.16
CA GLY A 94 -4.12 -8.94 -0.68
C GLY A 94 -4.59 -8.69 -2.12
N THR A 95 -4.09 -7.62 -2.73
CA THR A 95 -4.50 -7.18 -4.07
C THR A 95 -3.46 -7.57 -5.11
N LEU A 96 -2.43 -6.76 -5.29
CA LEU A 96 -1.35 -7.07 -6.22
C LEU A 96 -0.43 -8.11 -5.60
N ILE A 97 -0.38 -9.29 -6.20
CA ILE A 97 0.45 -10.41 -5.77
C ILE A 97 1.63 -10.56 -6.73
N TRP A 98 2.84 -10.59 -6.19
CA TRP A 98 4.07 -11.00 -6.86
C TRP A 98 4.53 -12.33 -6.28
N GLU A 99 4.98 -13.23 -7.16
CA GLU A 99 5.55 -14.53 -6.81
C GLU A 99 6.86 -14.70 -7.59
N GLY A 100 7.89 -15.19 -6.92
CA GLY A 100 9.23 -15.34 -7.51
C GLY A 100 10.27 -15.71 -6.47
N GLU A 101 11.54 -15.47 -6.75
CA GLU A 101 12.61 -15.57 -5.74
C GLU A 101 13.40 -14.26 -5.71
N LYS A 102 13.50 -13.66 -4.52
CA LYS A 102 14.29 -12.46 -4.29
C LYS A 102 15.23 -12.66 -3.11
N ASP A 103 16.46 -12.19 -3.24
CA ASP A 103 17.44 -12.26 -2.15
C ASP A 103 17.01 -11.35 -1.00
N ASN A 104 17.02 -11.87 0.22
CA ASN A 104 16.68 -11.11 1.41
C ASN A 104 17.70 -9.99 1.68
N GLN A 105 18.94 -10.10 1.18
CA GLN A 105 19.88 -8.98 1.30
C GLN A 105 19.41 -7.77 0.50
N GLU A 106 18.94 -7.96 -0.74
CA GLU A 106 18.40 -6.87 -1.56
C GLU A 106 17.14 -6.23 -0.94
N VAL A 107 16.31 -7.03 -0.27
CA VAL A 107 15.15 -6.52 0.49
C VAL A 107 15.61 -5.61 1.63
N LYS A 108 16.61 -6.04 2.40
CA LYS A 108 17.17 -5.25 3.52
C LYS A 108 17.83 -3.97 3.02
N ASP A 109 18.58 -4.03 1.93
CA ASP A 109 19.25 -2.88 1.33
C ASP A 109 18.21 -1.85 0.87
N PHE A 110 17.10 -2.29 0.26
CA PHE A 110 15.98 -1.41 -0.07
C PHE A 110 15.38 -0.75 1.17
N ILE A 111 15.08 -1.52 2.22
CA ILE A 111 14.47 -1.01 3.45
C ILE A 111 15.37 0.05 4.09
N GLN A 112 16.68 -0.24 4.21
CA GLN A 112 17.65 0.70 4.74
C GLN A 112 17.74 1.98 3.89
N GLY A 113 17.73 1.83 2.56
CA GLY A 113 17.69 2.96 1.64
C GLY A 113 16.40 3.79 1.73
N GLN A 114 15.30 3.23 2.24
CA GLN A 114 14.05 3.95 2.43
C GLN A 114 13.95 4.64 3.80
N GLN A 115 14.63 4.12 4.83
CA GLN A 115 14.63 4.68 6.19
C GLN A 115 15.26 6.08 6.29
N GLN A 116 16.03 6.51 5.28
CA GLN A 116 16.59 7.86 5.21
C GLN A 116 15.54 8.95 4.91
N PHE A 117 14.33 8.56 4.48
CA PHE A 117 13.28 9.50 4.11
C PHE A 117 12.17 9.52 5.16
N SER A 118 11.89 10.70 5.72
CA SER A 118 10.73 10.91 6.57
C SER A 118 9.42 10.79 5.79
N TYR A 119 8.33 10.44 6.49
CA TYR A 119 7.01 10.38 5.89
C TYR A 119 6.60 11.74 5.29
N ASN A 120 6.13 11.73 4.05
CA ASN A 120 5.57 12.87 3.34
C ASN A 120 4.30 12.43 2.62
N GLY A 121 3.15 13.03 2.97
CA GLY A 121 1.84 12.66 2.42
C GLY A 121 1.70 12.79 0.90
N ILE A 122 2.59 13.55 0.25
CA ILE A 122 2.57 13.79 -1.21
C ILE A 122 3.50 12.81 -1.94
N SER A 123 4.75 12.64 -1.51
CA SER A 123 5.78 11.96 -2.32
C SER A 123 6.53 10.81 -1.62
N LYS A 124 6.38 10.67 -0.30
CA LYS A 124 7.01 9.61 0.51
C LYS A 124 6.01 9.08 1.52
N ASN A 125 4.92 8.53 1.01
CA ASN A 125 3.86 7.90 1.78
C ASN A 125 3.84 6.38 1.56
N CYS A 126 2.90 5.68 2.19
CA CYS A 126 2.74 4.23 2.10
C CYS A 126 2.52 3.71 0.67
N GLN A 127 1.78 4.46 -0.16
CA GLN A 127 1.52 4.08 -1.55
C GLN A 127 2.79 4.16 -2.40
N HIS A 128 3.54 5.27 -2.29
CA HIS A 128 4.83 5.42 -2.98
C HIS A 128 5.82 4.37 -2.52
N PHE A 129 5.81 4.01 -1.24
CA PHE A 129 6.68 2.97 -0.72
C PHE A 129 6.37 1.59 -1.31
N ALA A 130 5.10 1.20 -1.41
CA ALA A 130 4.69 -0.04 -2.07
C ALA A 130 5.07 -0.05 -3.57
N TYR A 131 4.85 1.07 -4.26
CA TYR A 131 5.25 1.25 -5.64
C TYR A 131 6.77 1.14 -5.84
N ASP A 132 7.56 1.87 -5.06
CA ASP A 132 9.03 1.86 -5.09
C ASP A 132 9.56 0.43 -4.83
N PHE A 133 8.93 -0.32 -3.92
CA PHE A 133 9.30 -1.71 -3.64
C PHE A 133 9.10 -2.59 -4.88
N PHE A 134 7.95 -2.51 -5.54
CA PHE A 134 7.70 -3.29 -6.76
C PHE A 134 8.60 -2.84 -7.92
N GLN A 135 8.86 -1.55 -8.07
CA GLN A 135 9.66 -1.02 -9.17
C GLN A 135 11.16 -1.33 -9.00
N TYR A 136 11.71 -1.06 -7.82
CA TYR A 136 13.15 -1.05 -7.59
C TYR A 136 13.66 -2.27 -6.83
N CYS A 137 12.86 -2.89 -5.97
CA CYS A 137 13.25 -4.13 -5.31
C CYS A 137 12.85 -5.33 -6.17
N LEU A 138 11.57 -5.45 -6.56
CA LEU A 138 11.09 -6.63 -7.29
C LEU A 138 11.31 -6.57 -8.81
N HIS A 139 11.56 -5.38 -9.36
CA HIS A 139 11.62 -5.14 -10.80
C HIS A 139 10.38 -5.69 -11.53
N ASP A 140 9.19 -5.49 -10.93
CA ASP A 140 7.93 -5.95 -11.48
C ASP A 140 7.46 -5.00 -12.59
N ASN A 141 7.19 -5.55 -13.78
CA ASN A 141 6.72 -4.79 -14.94
C ASN A 141 5.45 -3.97 -14.65
N ARG A 142 4.60 -4.41 -13.72
CA ARG A 142 3.37 -3.71 -13.31
C ARG A 142 3.67 -2.41 -12.56
N ALA A 143 4.88 -2.24 -12.03
CA ALA A 143 5.37 -1.02 -11.40
C ALA A 143 6.46 -0.28 -12.22
N MET A 144 6.77 -0.73 -13.44
CA MET A 144 7.67 0.00 -14.35
C MET A 144 6.97 1.17 -15.08
N GLY A 145 5.65 1.31 -14.90
CA GLY A 145 4.85 2.38 -15.47
C GLY A 145 4.80 3.64 -14.60
N LYS A 146 3.66 4.32 -14.61
CA LYS A 146 3.42 5.49 -13.75
C LYS A 146 2.89 5.05 -12.38
N PHE A 147 3.31 5.76 -11.33
CA PHE A 147 2.82 5.58 -9.95
C PHE A 147 1.28 5.51 -9.88
N GLU A 148 0.58 6.40 -10.60
CA GLU A 148 -0.89 6.44 -10.59
C GLU A 148 -1.53 5.14 -11.10
N HIS A 149 -0.93 4.52 -12.12
CA HIS A 149 -1.46 3.27 -12.66
C HIS A 149 -1.30 2.11 -11.66
N PHE A 150 -0.20 2.09 -10.91
CA PHE A 150 0.03 1.10 -9.86
C PHE A 150 -1.02 1.22 -8.75
N THR A 151 -1.27 2.44 -8.26
CA THR A 151 -2.24 2.67 -7.18
C THR A 151 -3.68 2.39 -7.63
N GLU A 152 -4.06 2.84 -8.83
CA GLU A 152 -5.36 2.56 -9.43
C GLU A 152 -5.59 1.05 -9.60
N THR A 153 -4.57 0.31 -10.03
CA THR A 153 -4.64 -1.16 -10.17
C THR A 153 -4.90 -1.82 -8.82
N CYS A 154 -4.13 -1.47 -7.79
CA CYS A 154 -4.30 -2.06 -6.46
C CYS A 154 -5.70 -1.75 -5.89
N GLN A 155 -6.19 -0.53 -6.06
CA GLN A 155 -7.52 -0.12 -5.60
C GLN A 155 -8.66 -0.77 -6.39
N ALA A 156 -8.50 -0.95 -7.70
CA ALA A 156 -9.47 -1.66 -8.53
C ALA A 156 -9.60 -3.12 -8.07
N LEU A 157 -8.48 -3.79 -7.81
CA LEU A 157 -8.45 -5.15 -7.28
C LEU A 157 -9.10 -5.23 -5.89
N TYR A 158 -8.83 -4.26 -5.01
CA TYR A 158 -9.46 -4.17 -3.68
C TYR A 158 -10.98 -4.03 -3.75
N ARG A 159 -11.50 -3.23 -4.68
CA ARG A 159 -12.94 -3.05 -4.87
C ARG A 159 -13.60 -4.32 -5.39
N GLN A 160 -12.92 -5.05 -6.28
CA GLN A 160 -13.41 -6.32 -6.83
C GLN A 160 -13.47 -7.43 -5.78
N SER A 161 -12.55 -7.45 -4.80
CA SER A 161 -12.55 -8.43 -3.72
C SER A 161 -13.58 -8.15 -2.62
N GLY A 162 -14.39 -7.09 -2.74
CA GLY A 162 -15.44 -6.74 -1.77
C GLY A 162 -14.98 -5.83 -0.62
N GLY A 163 -13.73 -5.36 -0.63
CA GLY A 163 -13.16 -4.51 0.42
C GLY A 163 -13.82 -3.14 0.62
N GLY A 164 -14.73 -2.73 -0.26
CA GLY A 164 -15.41 -1.42 -0.20
C GLY A 164 -16.91 -1.45 0.11
N HIS A 165 -17.51 -2.62 0.41
CA HIS A 165 -18.90 -2.68 0.86
C HIS A 165 -18.93 -2.91 2.37
N GLY A 166 -19.02 -1.82 3.12
CA GLY A 166 -19.40 -1.86 4.52
C GLY A 166 -20.64 -2.73 4.69
N ARG A 167 -20.60 -3.62 5.69
CA ARG A 167 -21.76 -4.31 6.25
C ARG A 167 -22.91 -3.31 6.36
N LYS A 168 -23.95 -3.51 5.55
CA LYS A 168 -25.28 -3.01 5.86
C LYS A 168 -25.95 -4.10 6.69
N ASP A 169 -25.82 -3.96 7.99
CA ASP A 169 -26.82 -4.49 8.91
C ASP A 169 -27.98 -3.47 8.99
#